data_AF-A0A411DV69-F1
#
_entry.id   AF-A0A411DV69-F1
#
_cell.length_a   1.000
_cell.length_b   1.000
_cell.length_c   1.000
_cell.angle_alpha   90.00
_cell.angle_beta   90.00
_cell.angle_gamma   90.00
#
_symmetry.space_group_name_H-M   'P 1'
#
loop_
_entity.id
_entity.type
_entity.pdbx_description
1 polymer ?
#
loop_
_entity_poly.entity_id
_entity_poly.type
_entity_poly.pdbx_seq_one_letter_code
_entity_poly.pdbx_strand_id
1 'polypeptide(L)'
;VVGNYWPPQYVIMEGETLKPLKVVSTRGMTVDGEYHPEPRVASIVSSEIKPEWVINIKETGQILLVDYSDIKNLKTTTIGSAKFLHDGGWD
;
A
#
# COMPACT_ATOMS: atom_id res chain seq x y z
N VAL A 1 3.81 -0.83 9.66
CA VAL A 1 3.97 -0.40 8.25
C VAL A 1 3.89 1.12 8.19
N VAL A 2 4.63 1.76 7.30
CA VAL A 2 4.59 3.23 7.07
C VAL A 2 4.44 3.51 5.58
N GLY A 3 3.59 4.48 5.24
CA GLY A 3 3.40 4.97 3.87
C GLY A 3 4.09 6.33 3.68
N ASN A 4 4.63 6.56 2.48
CA ASN A 4 5.28 7.82 2.13
C ASN A 4 4.63 8.45 0.90
N TYR A 5 4.68 9.79 0.85
CA TYR A 5 4.42 10.53 -0.37
C TYR A 5 5.65 10.54 -1.28
N TRP A 6 6.83 10.79 -0.67
CA TRP A 6 8.11 10.79 -1.38
C TRP A 6 9.21 10.10 -0.57
N PRO A 7 9.99 9.17 -1.18
CA PRO A 7 9.68 8.50 -2.46
C PRO A 7 8.33 7.74 -2.37
N PRO A 8 7.64 7.49 -3.51
CA PRO A 8 6.37 6.76 -3.53
C PRO A 8 6.58 5.29 -3.16
N GLN A 9 6.43 4.98 -1.88
CA GLN A 9 6.68 3.65 -1.32
C GLN A 9 5.96 3.45 0.02
N TYR A 10 5.78 2.18 0.40
CA TYR A 10 5.54 1.80 1.79
C TYR A 10 6.66 0.92 2.33
N VAL A 11 6.84 0.95 3.65
CA VAL A 11 7.90 0.22 4.37
C VAL A 11 7.28 -0.66 5.44
N ILE A 12 7.64 -1.94 5.41
CA ILE A 12 7.32 -2.92 6.45
C ILE A 12 8.51 -2.98 7.41
N MET A 13 8.23 -2.91 8.71
CA MET A 13 9.24 -2.85 9.77
C MET A 13 8.86 -3.83 10.89
N GLU A 14 9.84 -4.26 11.67
CA GLU A 14 9.62 -4.96 12.93
C GLU A 14 8.94 -4.02 13.94
N GLY A 15 7.91 -4.51 14.63
CA GLY A 15 7.07 -3.69 15.52
C GLY A 15 7.82 -3.11 16.72
N GLU A 16 8.74 -3.89 17.29
CA GLU A 16 9.46 -3.53 18.52
C GLU A 16 10.67 -2.62 18.25
N THR A 17 11.42 -2.88 17.17
CA THR A 17 12.72 -2.24 16.93
C THR A 17 12.68 -1.20 15.83
N LEU A 18 11.59 -1.15 15.05
CA LEU A 18 11.47 -0.38 13.81
C LEU A 18 12.50 -0.76 12.74
N LYS A 19 13.19 -1.90 12.89
CA LYS A 19 14.11 -2.40 11.88
C LYS A 19 13.36 -2.57 10.54
N PRO A 20 13.84 -1.99 9.44
CA PRO A 20 13.21 -2.16 8.14
C PRO A 20 13.36 -3.61 7.66
N LEU A 21 12.24 -4.22 7.30
CA LEU A 21 12.18 -5.59 6.78
C LEU A 21 12.02 -5.61 5.27
N LYS A 22 11.21 -4.69 4.72
CA LYS A 22 10.93 -4.63 3.28
C LYS A 22 10.50 -3.23 2.86
N VAL A 23 11.00 -2.78 1.71
CA VAL A 23 10.60 -1.52 1.05
C VAL A 23 9.93 -1.88 -0.27
N VAL A 24 8.74 -1.33 -0.52
CA VAL A 24 7.96 -1.60 -1.73
C VAL A 24 7.59 -0.28 -2.40
N SER A 25 8.04 -0.12 -3.65
CA SER A 25 7.64 1.01 -4.50
C SER A 25 6.17 0.93 -4.87
N THR A 26 5.51 2.08 -4.91
CA THR A 26 4.11 2.21 -5.34
C THR A 26 3.97 2.80 -6.74
N ARG A 27 5.08 3.11 -7.42
CA ARG A 27 5.07 3.45 -8.87
C ARG A 27 4.44 2.33 -9.67
N GLY A 28 3.59 2.67 -10.64
CA GLY A 28 2.91 1.66 -11.43
C GLY A 28 1.82 2.22 -12.32
N MET A 29 0.95 1.32 -12.77
CA MET A 29 -0.18 1.66 -13.64
C MET A 29 -1.36 2.12 -12.80
N THR A 30 -2.04 3.16 -13.25
CA THR A 30 -3.37 3.54 -12.77
C THR A 30 -4.39 2.47 -13.13
N VAL A 31 -5.57 2.51 -12.50
CA VAL A 31 -6.72 1.66 -12.86
C VAL A 31 -7.15 1.76 -14.33
N ASP A 32 -6.83 2.87 -15.00
CA ASP A 32 -7.13 3.08 -16.42
C ASP A 32 -6.02 2.61 -17.36
N GLY A 33 -4.93 2.03 -16.83
CA GLY A 33 -3.83 1.51 -17.63
C GLY A 33 -2.79 2.55 -18.08
N GLU A 34 -2.76 3.73 -17.45
CA GLU A 34 -1.70 4.74 -17.66
C GLU A 34 -0.63 4.65 -16.58
N TYR A 35 0.65 4.79 -16.95
CA TYR A 35 1.74 4.79 -15.96
C TYR A 35 1.77 6.09 -15.15
N HIS A 36 1.88 5.98 -13.82
CA HIS A 36 2.02 7.11 -12.91
C HIS A 36 3.32 7.02 -12.08
N PRO A 37 4.22 8.02 -12.16
CA PRO A 37 5.56 7.95 -11.54
C PRO A 37 5.60 8.32 -10.05
N GLU A 38 4.54 8.92 -9.51
CA GLU A 38 4.45 9.35 -8.10
C GLU A 38 3.13 8.95 -7.42
N PRO A 39 2.77 7.66 -7.33
CA PRO A 39 1.57 7.24 -6.60
C PRO A 39 1.84 7.21 -5.10
N ARG A 40 1.25 8.14 -4.37
CA ARG A 40 1.45 8.34 -2.94
C ARG A 40 0.65 7.34 -2.14
N VAL A 41 1.23 6.88 -1.03
CA VAL A 41 0.47 6.11 -0.05
C VAL A 41 -0.38 7.07 0.77
N ALA A 42 -1.70 6.86 0.80
CA ALA A 42 -2.64 7.64 1.59
C ALA A 42 -2.89 6.94 2.94
N SER A 43 -4.10 6.41 3.15
CA SER A 43 -4.45 5.69 4.37
C SER A 43 -3.88 4.27 4.40
N ILE A 44 -3.55 3.81 5.61
CA ILE A 44 -3.21 2.43 5.90
C ILE A 44 -4.04 1.97 7.10
N VAL A 45 -4.78 0.87 6.97
CA VAL A 45 -5.54 0.28 8.07
C VAL A 45 -5.19 -1.21 8.21
N SER A 46 -5.25 -1.72 9.44
CA SER A 46 -5.03 -3.15 9.72
C SER A 46 -6.35 -3.90 9.66
N SER A 47 -6.37 -5.07 9.05
CA SER A 47 -7.50 -5.99 9.14
C SER A 47 -7.59 -6.57 10.56
N GLU A 48 -8.82 -6.75 11.06
CA GLU A 48 -9.09 -7.41 12.35
C GLU A 48 -9.27 -8.93 12.21
N ILE A 49 -9.44 -9.43 10.98
CA ILE A 49 -9.80 -10.84 10.70
C ILE A 49 -8.72 -11.62 9.95
N LYS A 50 -7.71 -10.92 9.41
CA LYS A 50 -6.61 -11.49 8.64
C LYS A 50 -5.31 -10.76 8.96
N PRO A 51 -4.14 -11.40 8.78
CA PRO A 51 -2.85 -10.74 8.88
C PRO A 51 -2.57 -9.85 7.65
N GLU A 52 -3.44 -8.88 7.38
CA GLU A 52 -3.38 -8.01 6.20
C GLU A 52 -3.42 -6.52 6.58
N TRP A 53 -2.65 -5.70 5.88
CA TRP A 53 -2.87 -4.25 5.81
C TRP A 53 -3.63 -3.90 4.54
N VAL A 54 -4.57 -2.96 4.65
CA VAL A 54 -5.22 -2.30 3.51
C VAL A 54 -4.50 -0.98 3.28
N ILE A 55 -3.85 -0.83 2.13
CA ILE A 55 -3.01 0.33 1.79
C ILE A 55 -3.58 1.00 0.55
N ASN A 56 -3.94 2.28 0.66
CA ASN A 56 -4.45 3.06 -0.47
C ASN A 56 -3.34 3.76 -1.22
N ILE A 57 -3.33 3.60 -2.54
CA ILE A 57 -2.40 4.24 -3.47
C ILE A 57 -3.17 5.28 -4.27
N LYS A 58 -2.97 6.54 -3.90
CA LYS A 58 -3.83 7.67 -4.23
C LYS A 58 -3.99 7.85 -5.74
N GLU A 59 -2.93 8.19 -6.45
CA GLU A 59 -3.00 8.60 -7.85
C GLU A 59 -3.29 7.43 -8.81
N THR A 60 -2.94 6.18 -8.43
CA THR A 60 -3.26 5.00 -9.25
C THR A 60 -4.66 4.48 -9.04
N GLY A 61 -5.37 4.92 -7.98
CA GLY A 61 -6.69 4.40 -7.64
C GLY A 61 -6.66 2.93 -7.23
N GLN A 62 -5.60 2.50 -6.54
CA GLN A 62 -5.43 1.11 -6.13
C GLN A 62 -5.52 0.96 -4.62
N ILE A 63 -6.18 -0.12 -4.20
CA ILE A 63 -6.17 -0.60 -2.81
C ILE A 63 -5.34 -1.89 -2.79
N LEU A 64 -4.31 -1.93 -1.96
CA LEU A 64 -3.46 -3.10 -1.78
C LEU A 64 -3.84 -3.81 -0.48
N LEU A 65 -4.21 -5.09 -0.58
CA LEU A 65 -4.30 -5.99 0.57
C LEU A 65 -2.95 -6.71 0.70
N VAL A 66 -2.15 -6.30 1.67
CA VAL A 66 -0.78 -6.78 1.87
C VAL A 66 -0.76 -7.78 3.02
N ASP A 67 -0.59 -9.07 2.70
CA ASP A 67 -0.49 -10.16 3.68
C ASP A 67 0.90 -10.18 4.31
N TYR A 68 0.95 -9.92 5.63
CA TYR A 68 2.18 -9.84 6.40
C TYR A 68 2.53 -11.13 7.14
N SER A 69 1.82 -12.24 6.91
CA SER A 69 2.13 -13.54 7.52
C SER A 69 3.47 -14.12 7.06
N ASP A 70 3.91 -13.78 5.84
CA ASP A 70 5.23 -14.13 5.30
C ASP A 70 5.81 -12.95 4.49
N ILE A 71 6.61 -12.11 5.16
CA ILE A 71 7.24 -10.94 4.54
C ILE A 71 8.26 -11.33 3.46
N LYS A 72 8.88 -12.52 3.58
CA LYS A 72 9.86 -13.02 2.61
C LYS A 72 9.16 -13.32 1.29
N ASN A 73 8.03 -14.00 1.34
CA ASN A 73 7.20 -14.34 0.18
C ASN A 73 5.91 -13.48 0.13
N LEU A 74 6.09 -12.16 0.24
CA LEU A 74 4.99 -11.19 0.38
C LEU A 74 3.92 -11.37 -0.69
N LYS A 75 2.69 -11.63 -0.27
CA LYS A 75 1.52 -11.67 -1.13
C LYS A 75 0.77 -10.36 -1.05
N THR A 76 0.38 -9.85 -2.21
CA THR A 76 -0.43 -8.64 -2.33
C THR A 76 -1.59 -8.92 -3.27
N THR A 77 -2.80 -8.58 -2.86
CA THR A 77 -3.96 -8.48 -3.75
C THR A 77 -4.20 -7.02 -4.09
N THR A 78 -4.34 -6.70 -5.37
CA THR A 78 -4.64 -5.34 -5.84
C THR A 78 -6.10 -5.25 -6.23
N ILE A 79 -6.81 -4.28 -5.67
CA ILE A 79 -8.20 -3.97 -5.99
C ILE A 79 -8.24 -2.58 -6.63
N GLY A 80 -8.93 -2.45 -7.76
CA GLY A 80 -9.15 -1.16 -8.41
C GLY A 80 -10.22 -0.35 -7.68
N SER A 81 -10.03 0.96 -7.59
CA SER A 81 -10.92 1.93 -6.97
C SER A 81 -10.86 3.27 -7.73
N ALA A 82 -11.55 4.30 -7.24
CA ALA A 82 -11.44 5.66 -7.77
C ALA A 82 -10.02 6.20 -7.60
N LYS A 83 -9.57 7.05 -8.54
CA LYS A 83 -8.32 7.79 -8.38
C LYS A 83 -8.48 8.84 -7.27
N PHE A 84 -7.37 9.15 -6.64
CA PHE A 84 -7.23 10.18 -5.61
C PHE A 84 -7.94 9.89 -4.27
N LEU A 85 -7.99 8.62 -3.84
CA LEU A 85 -8.49 8.26 -2.51
C LEU A 85 -7.68 8.97 -1.40
N HIS A 86 -8.36 9.45 -0.37
CA HIS A 86 -7.74 10.17 0.76
C HIS A 86 -7.97 9.50 2.12
N ASP A 87 -9.21 9.12 2.45
CA ASP A 87 -9.65 8.89 3.84
C ASP A 87 -10.20 7.47 4.10
N GLY A 88 -9.40 6.45 3.82
CA GLY A 88 -9.74 5.06 4.17
C GLY A 88 -10.22 4.20 3.00
N GLY A 89 -10.49 4.78 1.82
CA GLY A 89 -10.84 4.02 0.60
C GLY A 89 -12.20 3.35 0.68
N TRP A 90 -13.11 3.96 1.46
CA TRP A 90 -14.51 3.57 1.61
C TRP A 90 -15.46 4.55 0.87
N ASP A 91 -14.89 5.41 0.03
CA ASP A 91 -15.55 6.32 -0.90
C ASP A 91 -15.91 5.65 -2.24
#